data_AF-A0A1T2L9Y6-F1
#
_entry.id   AF-A0A1T2L9Y6-F1
#
_cell.length_a   1.000
_cell.length_b   1.000
_cell.length_c   1.000
_cell.angle_alpha   90.00
_cell.angle_beta   90.00
_cell.angle_gamma   90.00
#
_symmetry.space_group_name_H-M   'P 1'
#
loop_
_entity.id
_entity.type
_entity.pdbx_description
1 polymer ?
#
loop_
_entity_poly.entity_id
_entity_poly.type
_entity_poly.pdbx_seq_one_letter_code
_entity_poly.pdbx_strand_id
1 'polypeptide(L)'
;MENVEKIPVEVAYALPDEQVIVTLEVEVDCTLEGAIERSGLLQRYPEIDLAVNKVGVFGKLGKLANPLRAGDRVEIYRKLIADPKEVRKQRAAAGKKMSKGARETPAEK
;
A
#
# COMPACT_ATOMS: atom_id res chain seq x y z
N MET A 1 -35.16 12.13 3.81
CA MET A 1 -33.73 12.00 4.16
C MET A 1 -33.53 10.56 4.53
N GLU A 2 -32.82 9.80 3.71
CA GLU A 2 -32.49 8.41 4.03
C GLU A 2 -31.59 8.43 5.26
N ASN A 3 -32.07 7.86 6.36
CA ASN A 3 -31.25 7.59 7.53
C ASN A 3 -30.34 6.43 7.16
N VAL A 4 -29.20 6.73 6.55
CA VAL A 4 -28.19 5.71 6.27
C VAL A 4 -27.57 5.32 7.60
N GLU A 5 -27.92 4.14 8.10
CA GLU A 5 -27.33 3.60 9.31
C GLU A 5 -25.82 3.45 9.11
N LYS A 6 -25.07 3.96 10.09
CA LYS A 6 -23.61 3.88 10.09
C LYS A 6 -23.12 2.92 11.14
N ILE A 7 -22.06 2.22 10.79
CA ILE A 7 -21.36 1.28 11.65
C ILE A 7 -19.93 1.78 11.87
N PRO A 8 -19.40 1.69 13.12
CA PRO A 8 -18.00 1.99 13.37
C PRO A 8 -17.13 0.87 12.82
N VAL A 9 -16.09 1.22 12.09
CA VAL A 9 -15.06 0.30 11.57
C VAL A 9 -13.67 0.90 11.76
N GLU A 10 -12.66 0.04 11.69
CA GLU A 10 -11.26 0.44 11.76
C GLU A 10 -10.54 0.03 10.48
N VAL A 11 -9.66 0.89 9.96
CA VAL A 11 -8.77 0.57 8.84
C VAL A 11 -7.33 0.74 9.31
N ALA A 12 -6.60 -0.36 9.29
CA ALA A 12 -5.23 -0.47 9.74
C ALA A 12 -4.28 -0.70 8.57
N TYR A 13 -3.19 0.07 8.54
CA TYR A 13 -2.06 -0.12 7.64
C TYR A 13 -0.78 -0.25 8.44
N ALA A 14 -0.12 -1.40 8.32
CA ALA A 14 1.09 -1.73 9.06
C ALA A 14 2.32 -1.73 8.15
N LEU A 15 3.10 -0.64 8.24
CA LEU A 15 4.43 -0.51 7.68
C LEU A 15 5.48 -1.09 8.65
N PRO A 16 6.71 -1.39 8.19
CA PRO A 16 7.75 -1.86 9.10
C PRO A 16 8.17 -0.79 10.12
N ASP A 17 8.06 0.49 9.75
CA ASP A 17 8.51 1.62 10.56
C ASP A 17 7.36 2.35 11.27
N GLU A 18 6.10 2.12 10.84
CA GLU A 18 4.91 2.81 11.37
C GLU A 18 3.68 1.90 11.33
N GLN A 19 2.82 2.02 12.32
CA GLN A 19 1.47 1.45 12.28
C GLN A 19 0.45 2.58 12.32
N VAL A 20 -0.43 2.61 11.32
CA VAL A 20 -1.55 3.56 11.26
C VAL A 20 -2.85 2.81 11.42
N ILE A 21 -3.70 3.30 12.32
CA ILE A 21 -5.07 2.81 12.50
C ILE A 21 -5.99 4.02 12.42
N VAL A 22 -6.97 3.94 11.54
CA VAL A 22 -7.98 4.99 11.32
C VAL A 22 -9.33 4.42 11.69
N THR A 23 -9.98 4.97 12.72
CA THR A 23 -11.36 4.64 13.08
C THR A 23 -12.29 5.57 12.31
N LEU A 24 -13.29 5.01 11.64
CA LEU A 24 -14.29 5.78 10.88
C LEU A 24 -15.68 5.14 10.94
N GLU A 25 -16.70 5.94 10.67
CA GLU A 25 -18.07 5.47 10.52
C GLU A 25 -18.42 5.32 9.05
N VAL A 26 -18.77 4.10 8.65
CA VAL A 26 -19.17 3.76 7.28
C VAL A 26 -20.61 3.28 7.26
N GLU A 27 -21.22 3.22 6.09
CA GLU A 27 -22.60 2.75 5.92
C GLU A 27 -22.68 1.24 6.20
N VAL A 28 -23.84 0.74 6.65
CA VAL A 28 -24.05 -0.70 6.96
C VAL A 28 -23.66 -1.62 5.80
N ASP A 29 -23.88 -1.19 4.56
CA ASP A 29 -23.55 -1.96 3.35
C ASP A 29 -22.18 -1.61 2.76
N CYS A 30 -21.34 -0.88 3.51
CA CYS A 30 -20.02 -0.50 3.06
C CYS A 30 -19.13 -1.73 2.89
N THR A 31 -18.36 -1.73 1.81
CA THR A 31 -17.41 -2.78 1.50
C THR A 31 -16.04 -2.48 2.10
N LEU A 32 -15.20 -3.52 2.14
CA LEU A 32 -13.77 -3.40 2.45
C LEU A 32 -13.09 -2.27 1.68
N GLU A 33 -13.32 -2.21 0.37
CA GLU A 33 -12.79 -1.16 -0.52
C GLU A 33 -13.31 0.23 -0.12
N GLY A 34 -14.62 0.36 0.05
CA GLY A 34 -15.24 1.65 0.40
C GLY A 34 -14.73 2.20 1.73
N ALA A 35 -14.48 1.35 2.73
CA ALA A 35 -13.89 1.79 3.98
C ALA A 35 -12.43 2.26 3.81
N ILE A 36 -11.64 1.57 3.00
CA ILE A 36 -10.26 1.96 2.72
C ILE A 36 -10.22 3.30 1.97
N GLU A 37 -11.07 3.50 0.97
CA GLU A 37 -11.18 4.78 0.26
C GLU A 37 -11.58 5.92 1.20
N ARG A 38 -12.59 5.69 2.06
CA ARG A 38 -13.06 6.67 3.05
C ARG A 38 -12.03 6.97 4.14
N SER A 39 -11.14 6.02 4.46
CA SER A 39 -10.07 6.22 5.44
C SER A 39 -9.02 7.25 5.01
N GLY A 40 -8.95 7.57 3.71
CA GLY A 40 -7.94 8.47 3.15
C GLY A 40 -6.53 7.86 3.09
N LEU A 41 -6.35 6.59 3.49
CA LEU A 41 -5.05 5.93 3.47
C LEU A 41 -4.46 5.82 2.05
N LEU A 42 -5.30 5.64 1.02
CA LEU A 42 -4.84 5.62 -0.37
C LEU A 42 -4.22 6.95 -0.81
N GLN A 43 -4.70 8.07 -0.26
CA GLN A 43 -4.17 9.40 -0.57
C GLN A 43 -2.90 9.69 0.23
N ARG A 44 -2.83 9.19 1.47
CA ARG A 44 -1.67 9.34 2.36
C ARG A 44 -0.50 8.43 1.96
N TYR A 45 -0.80 7.25 1.44
CA TYR A 45 0.16 6.21 1.05
C TYR A 45 -0.10 5.78 -0.40
N PRO A 46 0.43 6.51 -1.39
CA PRO A 46 0.24 6.20 -2.81
C PRO A 46 0.88 4.88 -3.26
N GLU A 47 1.70 4.25 -2.40
CA GLU A 47 2.23 2.91 -2.60
C GLU A 47 1.20 1.78 -2.37
N ILE A 48 0.04 2.09 -1.79
CA ILE A 48 -1.03 1.10 -1.59
C ILE A 48 -1.74 0.89 -2.93
N ASP A 49 -1.64 -0.31 -3.48
CA ASP A 49 -2.39 -0.74 -4.65
C ASP A 49 -3.37 -1.86 -4.25
N LEU A 50 -4.66 -1.56 -4.17
CA LEU A 50 -5.68 -2.53 -3.78
C LEU A 50 -5.84 -3.70 -4.77
N ALA A 51 -5.37 -3.56 -6.02
CA ALA A 51 -5.38 -4.66 -6.98
C ALA A 51 -4.31 -5.72 -6.67
N VAL A 52 -3.25 -5.34 -5.93
CA VAL A 52 -2.08 -6.18 -5.67
C VAL A 52 -1.89 -6.49 -4.19
N ASN A 53 -2.20 -5.52 -3.33
CA ASN A 53 -2.14 -5.67 -1.88
C ASN A 53 -3.25 -6.60 -1.43
N LYS A 54 -2.89 -7.51 -0.53
CA LYS A 54 -3.89 -8.35 0.14
C LYS A 54 -4.57 -7.52 1.21
N VAL A 55 -5.89 -7.66 1.31
CA VAL A 55 -6.69 -7.05 2.38
C VAL A 55 -7.35 -8.15 3.20
N GLY A 56 -7.61 -7.86 4.46
CA GLY A 56 -8.29 -8.78 5.36
C GLY A 56 -9.08 -8.06 6.43
N VAL A 57 -9.85 -8.83 7.19
CA VAL A 57 -10.56 -8.38 8.38
C VAL A 57 -10.14 -9.27 9.54
N PHE A 58 -9.65 -8.69 10.64
CA PHE A 58 -9.17 -9.41 11.83
C PHE A 58 -8.29 -10.65 11.52
N GLY A 59 -7.21 -10.47 10.73
CA GLY A 59 -6.29 -11.55 10.38
C GLY A 59 -6.82 -12.56 9.36
N LYS A 60 -8.02 -12.37 8.81
CA LYS A 60 -8.58 -13.22 7.74
C LYS A 60 -8.56 -12.48 6.42
N LEU A 61 -7.96 -13.08 5.39
CA LEU A 61 -7.98 -12.53 4.03
C LEU A 61 -9.43 -12.40 3.52
N GLY A 62 -9.74 -11.22 2.97
CA GLY A 62 -11.05 -10.87 2.45
C GLY A 62 -10.96 -10.37 1.01
N LYS A 63 -12.11 -10.24 0.35
CA LYS A 63 -12.21 -9.57 -0.96
C LYS A 63 -12.63 -8.12 -0.74
N LEU A 64 -12.18 -7.23 -1.63
CA LEU A 64 -12.55 -5.82 -1.64
C LEU A 64 -14.06 -5.57 -1.59
N ALA A 65 -14.85 -6.44 -2.24
CA ALA A 65 -16.31 -6.37 -2.26
C ALA A 65 -17.00 -7.01 -1.05
N ASN A 66 -16.28 -7.55 -0.07
CA ASN A 66 -16.94 -8.12 1.11
C ASN A 66 -17.57 -6.98 1.94
N PRO A 67 -18.81 -7.16 2.42
CA PRO A 67 -19.44 -6.20 3.31
C PRO A 67 -18.77 -6.21 4.68
N LEU A 68 -18.71 -5.04 5.31
CA LEU A 68 -18.20 -4.86 6.65
C LEU A 68 -19.30 -4.95 7.69
N ARG A 69 -18.91 -5.22 8.93
CA ARG A 69 -19.79 -5.23 10.10
C ARG A 69 -19.27 -4.25 11.15
N ALA A 70 -20.16 -3.84 12.04
CA ALA A 70 -19.79 -2.98 13.16
C ALA A 70 -18.66 -3.61 13.99
N GLY A 71 -17.59 -2.85 14.21
CA GLY A 71 -16.40 -3.28 14.93
C GLY A 71 -15.37 -4.01 14.07
N ASP A 72 -15.61 -4.19 12.76
CA ASP A 72 -14.62 -4.81 11.87
C ASP A 72 -13.37 -3.95 11.74
N ARG A 73 -12.21 -4.61 11.86
CA ARG A 73 -10.91 -4.02 11.55
C ARG A 73 -10.38 -4.54 10.22
N VAL A 74 -10.38 -3.67 9.23
CA VAL A 74 -9.77 -3.85 7.92
C VAL A 74 -8.26 -3.72 8.03
N GLU A 75 -7.51 -4.70 7.52
CA GLU A 75 -6.06 -4.73 7.54
C GLU A 75 -5.53 -4.75 6.10
N ILE A 76 -4.72 -3.76 5.74
CA ILE A 76 -4.06 -3.69 4.43
C ILE A 76 -2.66 -4.30 4.57
N TYR A 77 -2.45 -5.47 3.98
CA TYR A 77 -1.15 -6.15 4.00
C TYR A 77 -0.20 -5.59 2.95
N ARG A 78 1.10 -5.61 3.29
CA ARG A 78 2.18 -5.23 2.38
C ARG A 78 2.36 -6.26 1.29
N LYS A 79 2.67 -5.79 0.07
CA LYS A 79 3.16 -6.65 -1.01
C LYS A 79 4.54 -7.20 -0.60
N LEU A 80 4.74 -8.50 -0.73
CA LEU A 80 6.08 -9.09 -0.68
C LEU A 80 6.83 -8.59 -1.92
N ILE A 81 7.90 -7.81 -1.72
CA ILE A 81 8.75 -7.32 -2.79
C ILE A 81 9.49 -8.54 -3.37
N ALA A 82 8.91 -9.11 -4.42
CA ALA A 82 9.59 -10.05 -5.29
C ALA A 82 9.11 -9.81 -6.73
N ASP A 83 9.53 -8.72 -7.37
CA ASP A 83 9.89 -8.79 -8.80
C ASP A 83 10.79 -7.62 -9.28
N PRO A 84 12.07 -7.88 -9.62
CA PRO A 84 13.09 -6.89 -10.01
C PRO A 84 13.01 -6.37 -11.46
N LYS A 85 11.82 -6.23 -12.05
CA LYS A 85 11.66 -5.82 -13.47
C LYS A 85 11.56 -4.32 -13.72
N GLU A 86 11.10 -3.51 -12.76
CA GLU A 86 10.97 -2.05 -12.98
C GLU A 86 12.24 -1.25 -12.69
N VAL A 87 13.17 -1.77 -11.90
CA VAL A 87 14.46 -1.13 -11.61
C VAL A 87 15.33 -0.99 -12.87
N ARG A 88 15.07 -1.81 -13.91
CA ARG A 88 15.78 -1.74 -15.20
C ARG A 88 15.39 -0.54 -16.06
N LYS A 89 14.18 0.01 -15.93
CA LYS A 89 13.71 1.11 -16.80
C LYS A 89 14.23 2.47 -16.33
N GLN A 90 14.39 2.68 -15.03
CA GLN A 90 14.87 3.97 -14.49
C GLN A 90 16.40 4.17 -14.59
N ARG A 91 17.20 3.10 -14.69
CA ARG A 91 18.67 3.23 -14.85
C ARG A 91 19.13 3.59 -16.26
N ALA A 92 18.28 3.42 -17.28
CA ALA A 92 18.64 3.73 -18.66
C ALA A 92 18.66 5.25 -18.98
N ALA A 93 18.03 6.09 -18.14
CA ALA A 93 17.87 7.51 -18.43
C ALA A 93 18.94 8.43 -17.79
N ALA A 94 19.75 7.95 -16.84
CA ALA A 94 20.55 8.83 -15.97
C ALA A 94 22.08 8.83 -16.18
N GLY A 95 22.62 8.15 -17.20
CA GLY A 95 24.07 7.96 -17.33
C GLY A 95 24.77 8.57 -18.56
N LYS A 96 24.04 9.19 -19.48
CA LYS A 96 24.65 9.77 -20.69
C LYS A 96 25.10 11.20 -20.41
N LYS A 97 26.22 11.37 -19.70
CA LYS A 97 27.08 12.57 -19.78
C LYS A 97 28.51 12.24 -19.33
N MET A 98 29.44 12.62 -20.21
CA MET A 98 30.85 12.30 -20.29
C MET A 98 31.69 12.75 -19.08
N SER A 99 32.70 11.96 -18.72
CA SER A 99 34.05 12.50 -18.49
C SER A 99 35.11 11.46 -18.82
N LYS A 100 36.05 11.90 -19.64
CA LYS A 100 37.14 11.18 -20.32
C LYS A 100 38.43 11.40 -19.50
N GLY A 101 39.24 10.35 -19.31
CA GLY A 101 40.62 10.43 -18.81
C GLY A 101 41.00 9.14 -18.05
N ALA A 102 41.79 8.22 -18.61
CA ALA A 102 43.27 8.19 -18.58
C ALA A 102 43.81 8.05 -17.13
N ARG A 103 44.67 7.11 -16.72
CA ARG A 103 45.63 6.21 -17.39
C ARG A 103 46.19 5.23 -16.32
N GLU A 104 46.65 4.07 -16.81
CA GLU A 104 47.85 3.30 -16.41
C GLU A 104 48.02 2.72 -14.97
N THR A 105 48.03 1.37 -14.93
CA THR A 105 48.75 0.45 -14.01
C THR A 105 50.26 0.76 -13.94
N PRO A 106 51.08 0.30 -12.94
CA PRO A 106 51.16 -1.12 -12.54
C PRO A 106 51.70 -1.52 -11.13
N ALA A 107 51.56 -2.83 -10.87
CA ALA A 107 52.49 -3.79 -10.23
C ALA A 107 52.94 -3.67 -8.75
N GLU A 108 52.61 -4.74 -8.01
CA GLU A 108 53.53 -5.66 -7.29
C GLU A 108 54.33 -5.18 -6.05
N LYS A 109 54.03 -5.80 -4.90
CA LYS A 109 54.92 -6.76 -4.20
C LYS A 109 54.16 -7.53 -3.12
#